data_AF-A0A1V5N828-F1
#
_entry.id   AF-A0A1V5N828-F1
#
_cell.length_a   1.000
_cell.length_b   1.000
_cell.length_c   1.000
_cell.angle_alpha   90.00
_cell.angle_beta   90.00
_cell.angle_gamma   90.00
#
_symmetry.space_group_name_H-M   'P 1'
#
loop_
_entity.id
_entity.type
_entity.pdbx_description
1 polymer ?
#
loop_
_entity_poly.entity_id
_entity_poly.type
_entity_poly.pdbx_seq_one_letter_code
_entity_poly.pdbx_strand_id
1 'polypeptide(L)'
;MPCGSSPTAGMHYITTQISGSTKFKRIYSDGNPLGSTTVPTIAYHTTNAVSVGALGQLDIDAFFFRGDIAEIIVYPSVNDTQRSAIEQYLRTKYINPK
;
A
#
# COMPACT_ATOMS: atom_id res chain seq x y z
N MET A 1 -7.74 12.14 -26.09
CA MET A 1 -8.34 11.09 -25.24
C MET A 1 -8.54 11.71 -23.86
N PRO A 2 -9.76 12.00 -23.40
CA PRO A 2 -9.94 12.44 -22.01
C PRO A 2 -9.57 11.27 -21.09
N CYS A 3 -8.58 11.52 -20.24
CA CYS A 3 -8.24 10.68 -19.09
C CYS A 3 -9.54 10.39 -18.33
N GLY A 4 -9.85 9.10 -18.17
CA GLY A 4 -11.07 8.64 -17.50
C GLY A 4 -11.26 9.35 -16.16
N SER A 5 -12.50 9.74 -15.89
CA SER A 5 -12.93 10.35 -14.64
C SER A 5 -12.13 9.78 -13.47
N SER A 6 -11.36 10.65 -12.80
CA SER A 6 -10.65 10.32 -11.57
C SER A 6 -11.59 9.51 -10.68
N PRO A 7 -11.16 8.37 -10.13
CA PRO A 7 -11.92 7.77 -9.03
C PRO A 7 -12.11 8.88 -8.00
N THR A 8 -13.33 8.97 -7.48
CA THR A 8 -13.83 10.02 -6.58
C THR A 8 -12.71 10.61 -5.72
N ALA A 9 -12.44 11.91 -5.85
CA ALA A 9 -11.41 12.59 -5.07
C ALA A 9 -11.68 12.36 -3.57
N GLY A 10 -10.81 11.60 -2.91
CA GLY A 10 -10.97 11.20 -1.52
C GLY A 10 -9.73 10.51 -0.99
N MET A 11 -9.54 10.56 0.33
CA MET A 11 -8.50 9.79 0.98
C MET A 11 -8.86 8.30 0.99
N HIS A 12 -7.91 7.46 0.58
CA HIS A 12 -7.99 6.02 0.64
C HIS A 12 -6.92 5.47 1.59
N TYR A 13 -7.20 4.33 2.22
CA TYR A 13 -6.15 3.55 2.89
C TYR A 13 -5.93 2.23 2.15
N ILE A 14 -4.65 1.91 1.95
CA ILE A 14 -4.22 0.71 1.23
C ILE A 14 -3.40 -0.13 2.19
N THR A 15 -3.76 -1.41 2.31
CA THR A 15 -3.01 -2.38 3.10
C THR A 15 -2.41 -3.42 2.18
N THR A 16 -1.09 -3.63 2.27
CA THR A 16 -0.42 -4.77 1.63
C THR A 16 0.15 -5.71 2.67
N GLN A 17 -0.17 -7.00 2.57
CA GLN A 17 0.43 -8.04 3.39
C GLN A 17 1.32 -8.93 2.53
N ILE A 18 2.53 -9.19 3.02
CA ILE A 18 3.50 -10.09 2.39
C ILE A 18 3.97 -11.06 3.48
N SER A 19 3.88 -12.36 3.21
CA SER A 19 4.40 -13.38 4.11
C SER A 19 5.44 -14.24 3.40
N GLY A 20 6.66 -14.25 3.93
CA GLY A 20 7.73 -15.11 3.43
C GLY A 20 7.51 -16.60 3.76
N SER A 21 6.83 -16.89 4.89
CA SER A 21 6.59 -18.27 5.36
C SER A 21 5.47 -18.95 4.56
N THR A 22 4.33 -18.27 4.40
CA THR A 22 3.15 -18.79 3.68
C THR A 22 3.11 -18.35 2.21
N LYS A 23 4.11 -17.61 1.75
CA LYS A 23 4.35 -17.22 0.36
C LYS A 23 3.17 -16.51 -0.31
N PHE A 24 2.39 -15.74 0.44
CA PHE A 24 1.28 -14.97 -0.12
C PHE A 24 1.55 -13.47 -0.13
N LYS A 25 0.93 -12.81 -1.11
CA LYS A 25 0.71 -11.36 -1.16
C LYS A 25 -0.78 -11.09 -1.18
N ARG A 26 -1.22 -10.10 -0.41
CA ARG A 26 -2.61 -9.62 -0.42
C ARG A 26 -2.61 -8.10 -0.45
N ILE A 27 -3.56 -7.55 -1.18
CA ILE A 27 -3.82 -6.12 -1.21
C ILE A 27 -5.28 -5.85 -0.86
N TYR A 28 -5.49 -4.89 0.02
CA TYR A 28 -6.78 -4.37 0.43
C TYR A 28 -6.82 -2.88 0.12
N SER A 29 -7.99 -2.40 -0.33
CA SER A 29 -8.29 -0.97 -0.41
C SER A 29 -9.55 -0.71 0.39
N ASP A 30 -9.48 0.23 1.30
CA ASP A 30 -10.60 0.66 2.15
C ASP A 30 -11.26 -0.52 2.89
N GLY A 31 -10.46 -1.52 3.24
CA GLY A 31 -10.85 -2.75 3.94
C GLY A 31 -11.32 -3.89 3.03
N ASN A 32 -11.54 -3.63 1.74
CA ASN A 32 -11.98 -4.65 0.78
C ASN A 32 -10.78 -5.39 0.18
N PRO A 33 -10.78 -6.73 0.13
CA PRO A 33 -9.74 -7.48 -0.57
C PRO A 33 -9.83 -7.21 -2.07
N LEU A 34 -8.76 -6.69 -2.66
CA LEU A 34 -8.67 -6.41 -4.09
C LEU A 34 -7.99 -7.54 -4.87
N GLY A 35 -7.14 -8.32 -4.21
CA GLY A 35 -6.47 -9.43 -4.85
C GLY A 35 -5.47 -10.13 -3.95
N SER A 36 -5.15 -11.36 -4.33
CA SER A 36 -4.13 -12.15 -3.68
C SER A 36 -3.42 -13.06 -4.67
N THR A 37 -2.14 -13.31 -4.43
CA THR A 37 -1.37 -14.30 -5.18
C THR A 37 -0.42 -15.05 -4.24
N THR A 38 -0.10 -16.27 -4.61
CA THR A 38 0.92 -17.08 -3.95
C THR A 38 2.16 -17.06 -4.82
N VAL A 39 3.23 -16.43 -4.36
CA VAL A 39 4.47 -16.22 -5.15
C VAL A 39 5.65 -16.67 -4.31
N PRO A 40 6.66 -17.36 -4.90
CA PRO A 40 7.92 -17.64 -4.20
C PRO A 40 8.59 -16.37 -3.68
N THR A 41 9.47 -16.54 -2.68
CA THR A 41 10.21 -15.46 -2.01
C THR A 41 10.72 -14.43 -2.99
N ILE A 42 10.34 -13.16 -2.80
CA ILE A 42 10.86 -12.06 -3.60
C ILE A 42 12.29 -11.80 -3.15
N ALA A 43 13.25 -11.94 -4.05
CA ALA A 43 14.61 -11.45 -3.83
C ALA A 43 14.59 -9.93 -4.01
N TYR A 44 14.45 -9.19 -2.93
CA TYR A 44 14.70 -7.75 -2.96
C TYR A 44 16.21 -7.52 -3.04
N HIS A 45 16.64 -6.62 -3.94
CA HIS A 45 18.01 -6.14 -3.94
C HIS A 45 18.28 -5.41 -2.61
N THR A 46 19.27 -5.88 -1.86
CA THR A 46 19.62 -5.36 -0.53
C THR A 46 20.39 -4.04 -0.58
N THR A 47 20.72 -3.56 -1.79
CA THR A 47 21.52 -2.36 -2.02
C THR A 47 20.69 -1.09 -2.20
N ASN A 48 19.37 -1.20 -2.35
CA ASN A 48 18.52 -0.06 -2.64
C ASN A 48 17.85 0.44 -1.35
N ALA A 49 17.78 1.77 -1.20
CA ALA A 49 17.03 2.40 -0.12
C ALA A 49 15.52 2.23 -0.35
N VAL A 50 14.75 2.20 0.75
CA VAL A 50 13.29 2.30 0.67
C VAL A 50 12.91 3.65 0.07
N SER A 51 12.08 3.66 -0.98
CA SER A 51 11.55 4.88 -1.59
C SER A 51 10.08 5.08 -1.24
N VAL A 52 9.69 6.35 -1.08
CA VAL A 52 8.30 6.79 -0.92
C VAL A 52 8.03 7.84 -1.98
N GLY A 53 6.91 7.72 -2.70
CA GLY A 53 6.50 8.69 -3.71
C GLY A 53 7.19 8.56 -5.07
N ALA A 54 8.12 7.63 -5.24
CA ALA A 54 8.73 7.33 -6.54
C ALA A 54 9.19 5.86 -6.64
N LEU A 55 9.07 5.30 -7.84
CA LEU A 55 9.72 4.04 -8.23
C LEU A 55 10.69 4.34 -9.38
N GLY A 56 11.97 4.00 -9.17
CA GLY A 56 13.09 4.36 -10.07
C GLY A 56 13.97 5.41 -9.40
N GLN A 57 15.17 5.01 -8.96
CA GLN A 57 16.00 5.85 -8.09
C GLN A 57 16.71 6.99 -8.86
N LEU A 58 16.98 6.83 -10.16
CA LEU A 58 17.78 7.76 -10.98
C LEU A 58 17.44 7.75 -12.50
N ASP A 59 16.32 7.16 -12.91
CA ASP A 59 15.99 6.99 -14.34
C ASP A 59 15.02 8.07 -14.85
N ILE A 60 15.14 8.40 -16.14
CA ILE A 60 14.23 9.29 -16.89
C ILE A 60 12.78 8.76 -16.87
N ASP A 61 12.61 7.44 -16.70
CA ASP A 61 11.30 6.77 -16.65
C ASP A 61 10.80 6.53 -15.22
N ALA A 62 11.27 7.32 -14.24
CA ALA A 62 10.80 7.20 -12.87
C ALA A 62 9.29 7.45 -12.76
N PHE A 63 8.61 6.54 -12.07
CA PHE A 63 7.18 6.63 -11.80
C PHE A 63 6.96 7.42 -10.52
N PHE A 64 6.66 8.71 -10.66
CA PHE A 64 6.35 9.59 -9.54
C PHE A 64 4.89 9.48 -9.12
N PHE A 65 4.66 9.32 -7.82
CA PHE A 65 3.34 9.45 -7.24
C PHE A 65 2.90 10.92 -7.28
N ARG A 66 1.68 11.17 -7.76
CA ARG A 66 1.09 12.50 -7.84
C ARG A 66 -0.14 12.56 -6.93
N GLY A 67 0.07 13.02 -5.71
CA GLY A 67 -0.95 13.16 -4.69
C GLY A 67 -0.34 13.32 -3.30
N ASP A 68 -1.19 13.47 -2.30
CA ASP A 68 -0.77 13.57 -0.91
C ASP A 68 -0.68 12.19 -0.25
N ILE A 69 0.36 11.98 0.55
CA ILE A 69 0.53 10.80 1.39
C ILE A 69 0.47 11.27 2.85
N ALA A 70 -0.58 10.90 3.56
CA ALA A 70 -0.76 11.33 4.95
C ALA A 70 0.10 10.51 5.94
N GLU A 71 0.12 9.18 5.81
CA GLU A 71 0.78 8.29 6.76
C GLU A 71 1.19 6.96 6.11
N ILE A 72 2.39 6.48 6.45
CA ILE A 72 2.89 5.15 6.09
C ILE A 72 3.33 4.44 7.37
N ILE A 73 2.79 3.24 7.58
CA ILE A 73 3.13 2.41 8.74
C ILE A 73 3.54 1.03 8.22
N VAL A 74 4.70 0.53 8.66
CA VAL A 74 5.25 -0.75 8.22
C VAL A 74 5.50 -1.62 9.45
N TYR A 75 4.99 -2.86 9.40
CA TYR A 75 5.17 -3.86 10.44
C TYR A 75 5.88 -5.10 9.89
N PRO A 76 6.68 -5.80 10.70
CA PRO A 76 7.32 -7.05 10.28
C PRO A 76 6.29 -8.19 10.08
N SER A 77 5.19 -8.18 10.84
CA SER A 77 4.08 -9.11 10.70
C SER A 77 2.83 -8.55 11.39
N VAL A 78 1.66 -8.80 10.81
CA VAL A 78 0.34 -8.48 11.38
C VAL A 78 -0.63 -9.60 11.06
N ASN A 79 -1.44 -9.98 12.04
CA ASN A 79 -2.60 -10.85 11.82
C ASN A 79 -3.84 -10.05 11.37
N ASP A 80 -4.92 -10.74 11.03
CA ASP A 80 -6.13 -10.10 10.49
C ASP A 80 -6.81 -9.16 11.49
N THR A 81 -6.78 -9.47 12.79
CA THR A 81 -7.33 -8.61 13.85
C THR A 81 -6.52 -7.32 13.98
N GLN A 82 -5.19 -7.42 14.00
CA GLN A 82 -4.30 -6.26 14.06
C GLN A 82 -4.46 -5.39 12.83
N ARG A 83 -4.53 -6.00 11.64
CA ARG A 83 -4.81 -5.31 10.38
C ARG A 83 -6.11 -4.50 10.47
N SER A 84 -7.19 -5.14 10.90
CA SER A 84 -8.50 -4.48 11.04
C SER A 84 -8.44 -3.27 12.00
N ALA A 85 -7.72 -3.39 13.12
CA ALA A 85 -7.53 -2.30 14.06
C ALA A 85 -6.74 -1.12 13.46
N ILE A 86 -5.68 -1.40 12.69
CA ILE A 86 -4.87 -0.38 12.01
C ILE A 86 -5.71 0.34 10.93
N GLU A 87 -6.47 -0.42 10.14
CA GLU A 87 -7.37 0.15 9.13
C GLU A 87 -8.45 1.04 9.76
N GLN A 88 -9.00 0.61 10.91
CA GLN A 88 -9.96 1.42 11.67
C GLN A 88 -9.33 2.71 12.19
N TYR A 89 -8.07 2.66 12.66
CA TYR A 89 -7.32 3.84 13.08
C TYR A 89 -7.15 4.83 11.91
N LEU A 90 -6.67 4.36 10.75
CA LEU A 90 -6.48 5.21 9.56
C LEU A 90 -7.79 5.81 9.07
N ARG A 91 -8.87 5.00 9.03
CA ARG A 91 -10.22 5.46 8.68
C ARG A 91 -10.71 6.56 9.61
N THR A 92 -10.55 6.37 10.91
CA THR A 92 -10.99 7.34 11.94
C THR A 92 -10.18 8.62 11.86
N LYS A 93 -8.89 8.54 11.52
CA LYS A 93 -8.00 9.70 11.48
C LYS A 93 -8.15 10.54 10.21
N TYR A 94 -8.32 9.91 9.05
CA TYR A 94 -8.19 10.60 7.75
C TYR A 94 -9.41 10.54 6.84
N ILE A 95 -10.31 9.56 7.01
CA ILE A 95 -11.47 9.40 6.12
C ILE A 95 -12.71 10.01 6.78
N ASN A 96 -13.02 9.57 8.00
CA ASN A 96 -14.17 10.04 8.77
C ASN A 96 -13.69 10.57 10.14
N PRO A 97 -12.94 11.68 10.18
CA PRO A 97 -12.61 12.32 11.45
C PRO A 97 -13.90 12.73 12.17
N LYS A 98 -13.97 12.44 13.47
CA LYS A 98 -15.02 12.94 14.34
C LYS A 98 -14.76 14.40 14.71
#